data_AF-A0A820G3T7-F1
#
_entry.id   AF-A0A820G3T7-F1
#
_cell.length_a   1.000
_cell.length_b   1.000
_cell.length_c   1.000
_cell.angle_alpha   90.00
_cell.angle_beta   90.00
_cell.angle_gamma   90.00
#
_symmetry.space_group_name_H-M   'P 1'
#
loop_
_entity.id
_entity.type
_entity.pdbx_description
1 polymer ?
#
loop_
_entity_poly.entity_id
_entity_poly.type
_entity_poly.pdbx_seq_one_letter_code
_entity_poly.pdbx_strand_id
1 'polypeptide(L)'
;MLGISMSSVEKLKREFREEKERLDEERRKVENEEEMKKKKEGELILRLRHRSSSRAERRFSPIARSVEQKIPTAREPSKAAQSGRSAISFQPPKKPFKLMNYSDGIEWLKENYIKNEETGKFYEFGEDIPELPERRMTDTINEPILFCRFPAEIKSFYMQRDPNDNHLTESVDVLVPGVGEIIGGSMRMTNFEDLSESFRKNGL
;
A
#
# COMPACT_ATOMS: atom_id res chain seq x y z
N MET A 1 -20.40 -50.36 36.97
CA MET A 1 -19.33 -49.36 36.78
C MET A 1 -18.16 -50.09 36.12
N LEU A 2 -17.92 -49.89 34.82
CA LEU A 2 -16.82 -50.55 34.09
C LEU A 2 -15.51 -49.84 34.47
N GLY A 3 -14.74 -50.43 35.37
CA GLY A 3 -13.44 -49.91 35.78
C GLY A 3 -12.41 -50.15 34.67
N ILE A 4 -11.90 -49.07 34.08
CA ILE A 4 -10.74 -49.15 33.18
C ILE A 4 -9.54 -49.55 34.05
N SER A 5 -8.88 -50.65 33.67
CA SER A 5 -7.65 -51.12 34.33
C SER A 5 -6.60 -50.00 34.36
N MET A 6 -5.94 -49.81 35.51
CA MET A 6 -4.82 -48.86 35.65
C MET A 6 -3.72 -49.09 34.60
N SER A 7 -3.52 -50.33 34.15
CA SER A 7 -2.57 -50.65 33.07
C SER A 7 -2.97 -50.07 31.71
N SER A 8 -4.27 -49.94 31.43
CA SER A 8 -4.78 -49.34 30.20
C SER A 8 -4.58 -47.82 30.20
N VAL A 9 -4.71 -47.18 31.37
CA VAL A 9 -4.48 -45.73 31.53
C VAL A 9 -3.00 -45.38 31.34
N GLU A 10 -2.08 -46.19 31.88
CA GLU A 10 -0.65 -45.98 31.67
C GLU A 10 -0.23 -46.19 30.22
N LYS A 11 -0.81 -47.18 29.53
CA LYS A 11 -0.56 -47.41 28.10
C LYS A 11 -0.97 -46.19 27.26
N LEU A 12 -2.16 -45.65 27.50
CA LEU A 12 -2.67 -44.45 26.83
C LEU A 12 -1.79 -43.20 27.11
N LYS A 13 -1.33 -43.03 28.35
CA LYS A 13 -0.43 -41.92 28.69
C LYS A 13 0.92 -42.01 27.98
N ARG A 14 1.42 -43.23 27.75
CA ARG A 14 2.65 -43.46 27.00
C ARG A 14 2.44 -43.18 25.51
N GLU A 15 1.37 -43.71 24.92
CA GLU A 15 1.01 -43.47 23.51
C GLU A 15 0.83 -41.97 23.22
N PHE A 16 0.16 -41.24 24.12
CA PHE A 16 -0.03 -39.78 23.98
C PHE A 16 1.29 -39.00 24.07
N ARG A 17 2.24 -39.47 24.90
CA ARG A 17 3.57 -38.85 25.02
C ARG A 17 4.39 -39.07 23.75
N GLU A 18 4.39 -40.29 23.24
CA GLU A 18 5.09 -40.65 22.00
C GLU A 18 4.52 -39.88 20.80
N GLU A 19 3.20 -39.72 20.71
CA GLU A 19 2.55 -38.95 19.65
C GLU A 19 2.85 -37.45 19.75
N LYS A 20 2.89 -36.90 20.97
CA LYS A 20 3.29 -35.51 21.19
C LYS A 20 4.74 -35.25 20.75
N GLU A 21 5.66 -36.14 21.12
CA GLU A 21 7.07 -36.04 20.70
C GLU A 21 7.20 -36.13 19.17
N ARG A 22 6.43 -37.00 18.51
CA ARG A 22 6.40 -37.10 17.05
C ARG A 22 5.93 -35.80 16.39
N LEU A 23 4.87 -35.18 16.91
CA LEU A 23 4.33 -33.93 16.39
C LEU A 23 5.27 -32.74 16.60
N ASP A 24 5.96 -32.68 17.75
CA ASP A 24 6.94 -31.65 18.04
C ASP A 24 8.16 -31.76 17.10
N GLU A 25 8.60 -32.97 16.76
CA GLU A 25 9.66 -33.25 15.78
C GLU A 25 9.25 -32.82 14.37
N GLU A 26 8.00 -33.11 13.97
CA GLU A 26 7.45 -32.76 12.66
C GLU A 26 7.31 -31.24 12.50
N ARG A 27 6.84 -30.55 13.54
CA ARG A 27 6.77 -29.08 13.59
C ARG A 27 8.14 -28.44 13.39
N ARG A 28 9.19 -28.95 14.06
CA ARG A 28 10.56 -28.45 13.89
C ARG A 28 11.09 -28.63 12.47
N LYS A 29 10.72 -29.72 11.79
CA LYS A 29 11.11 -29.96 10.39
C LYS A 29 10.45 -28.94 9.46
N VAL A 30 9.16 -28.66 9.64
CA VAL A 30 8.43 -27.66 8.87
C VAL A 30 9.00 -26.26 9.08
N GLU A 31 9.27 -25.88 10.34
CA GLU A 31 9.87 -24.57 10.66
C GLU A 31 11.26 -24.40 10.01
N ASN A 32 12.10 -25.44 10.03
CA ASN A 32 13.41 -25.43 9.37
C ASN A 32 13.30 -25.35 7.83
N GLU A 33 12.34 -26.04 7.22
CA GLU A 33 12.10 -25.98 5.78
C GLU A 33 11.61 -24.59 5.34
N GLU A 34 10.73 -23.96 6.10
CA GLU A 34 10.29 -22.59 5.85
C GLU A 34 11.42 -21.57 5.97
N GLU A 35 12.29 -21.72 6.96
CA GLU A 35 13.45 -20.84 7.13
C GLU A 35 14.45 -20.99 5.97
N MET A 36 14.65 -22.22 5.49
CA MET A 36 15.46 -22.52 4.31
C MET A 36 14.86 -21.93 3.03
N LYS A 37 13.53 -21.97 2.86
CA LYS A 37 12.83 -21.34 1.72
C LYS A 37 13.00 -19.82 1.75
N LYS A 38 12.81 -19.17 2.90
CA LYS A 38 13.01 -17.72 3.08
C LYS A 38 14.44 -17.30 2.75
N LYS A 39 15.45 -18.07 3.18
CA LYS A 39 16.87 -17.80 2.85
C LYS A 39 17.14 -17.90 1.34
N LYS A 40 16.62 -18.95 0.67
CA LYS A 40 16.77 -19.13 -0.78
C LYS A 40 16.08 -18.02 -1.57
N GLU A 41 14.91 -17.57 -1.11
CA GLU A 41 14.17 -16.47 -1.74
C GLU A 41 14.91 -15.13 -1.59
N GLY A 42 15.43 -14.84 -0.39
CA GLY A 42 16.28 -13.66 -0.15
C GLY A 42 17.54 -13.67 -1.01
N GLU A 43 18.20 -14.82 -1.17
CA GLU A 43 19.39 -14.97 -2.03
C GLU A 43 19.05 -14.79 -3.52
N LEU A 44 17.90 -15.30 -3.97
CA LEU A 44 17.42 -15.11 -5.34
C LEU A 44 17.11 -13.63 -5.63
N ILE A 45 16.46 -12.93 -4.71
CA ILE A 45 16.19 -11.49 -4.81
C ILE A 45 17.50 -10.70 -4.90
N LEU A 46 18.50 -11.05 -4.09
CA LEU A 46 19.82 -10.41 -4.11
C LEU A 46 20.52 -10.64 -5.46
N ARG A 47 20.48 -11.88 -5.99
CA ARG A 47 21.04 -12.20 -7.32
C ARG A 47 20.31 -11.47 -8.44
N LEU A 48 18.99 -11.35 -8.37
CA LEU A 48 18.20 -10.60 -9.35
C LEU A 48 18.58 -9.11 -9.34
N ARG A 49 18.76 -8.49 -8.17
CA ARG A 49 19.27 -7.10 -8.03
C ARG A 49 20.66 -6.91 -8.65
N HIS A 50 21.59 -7.83 -8.41
CA HIS A 50 22.93 -7.75 -9.02
C HIS A 50 22.92 -8.00 -10.55
N ARG A 51 21.99 -8.83 -11.04
CA ARG A 51 21.79 -9.04 -12.48
C ARG A 51 21.14 -7.84 -13.17
N SER A 52 20.21 -7.14 -12.52
CA SER A 52 19.59 -5.94 -13.09
C SER A 52 20.52 -4.73 -13.08
N SER A 53 21.37 -4.53 -12.06
CA SER A 53 22.45 -3.50 -12.09
C SER A 53 23.45 -3.76 -13.22
N SER A 54 23.96 -4.99 -13.37
CA SER A 54 24.99 -5.30 -14.38
C SER A 54 24.49 -5.37 -15.84
N ARG A 55 23.17 -5.45 -16.05
CA ARG A 55 22.53 -5.45 -17.39
C ARG A 55 21.99 -4.06 -17.76
N ALA A 56 21.58 -3.25 -16.79
CA ALA A 56 21.25 -1.83 -17.00
C ALA A 56 22.52 -1.02 -17.31
N GLU A 57 23.59 -1.18 -16.54
CA GLU A 57 24.84 -0.42 -16.75
C GLU A 57 25.48 -0.67 -18.13
N ARG A 58 25.35 -1.88 -18.69
CA ARG A 58 25.92 -2.21 -20.01
C ARG A 58 25.09 -1.76 -21.21
N ARG A 59 23.79 -1.53 -21.05
CA ARG A 59 22.90 -1.06 -22.14
C ARG A 59 22.69 0.45 -22.15
N PHE A 60 23.01 1.14 -21.06
CA PHE A 60 22.82 2.59 -20.94
C PHE A 60 24.12 3.40 -21.00
N SER A 61 25.31 2.81 -21.24
CA SER A 61 26.56 3.56 -21.16
C SER A 61 26.74 4.72 -22.20
N PRO A 62 26.13 4.72 -23.40
CA PRO A 62 26.17 5.91 -24.26
C PRO A 62 25.05 6.92 -23.95
N ILE A 63 23.89 6.46 -23.47
CA ILE A 63 22.70 7.31 -23.26
C ILE A 63 22.73 7.97 -21.88
N ALA A 64 23.08 7.22 -20.82
CA ALA A 64 23.22 7.76 -19.47
C ALA A 64 24.32 8.82 -19.41
N ARG A 65 25.45 8.62 -20.11
CA ARG A 65 26.56 9.60 -20.09
C ARG A 65 26.20 10.95 -20.74
N SER A 66 25.23 10.95 -21.67
CA SER A 66 24.72 12.17 -22.30
C SER A 66 23.62 12.86 -21.46
N VAL A 67 22.95 12.11 -20.58
CA VAL A 67 21.93 12.64 -19.64
C VAL A 67 22.59 13.12 -18.35
N GLU A 68 23.62 12.44 -17.86
CA GLU A 68 24.29 12.73 -16.59
C GLU A 68 25.17 14.00 -16.66
N GLN A 69 25.69 14.36 -17.84
CA GLN A 69 26.30 15.68 -18.07
C GLN A 69 25.31 16.85 -18.08
N LYS A 70 24.00 16.58 -18.01
CA LYS A 70 22.93 17.59 -18.00
C LYS A 70 22.10 17.61 -16.72
N ILE A 71 22.40 16.79 -15.72
CA ILE A 71 21.79 16.92 -14.39
C ILE A 71 22.71 17.80 -13.55
N PRO A 72 22.35 19.08 -13.29
CA PRO A 72 23.15 19.90 -12.39
C PRO A 72 23.08 19.30 -10.99
N THR A 73 24.20 18.76 -10.51
CA THR A 73 24.45 18.52 -9.09
C THR A 73 24.17 19.82 -8.33
N ALA A 74 23.22 19.77 -7.39
CA ALA A 74 22.85 20.82 -6.43
C ALA A 74 23.54 22.17 -6.68
N ARG A 75 23.12 22.87 -7.75
CA ARG A 75 23.55 24.25 -7.98
C ARG A 75 22.86 25.10 -6.93
N GLU A 76 23.65 25.90 -6.23
CA GLU A 76 23.21 27.10 -5.53
C GLU A 76 22.08 27.79 -6.32
N PRO A 77 21.08 28.38 -5.64
CA PRO A 77 19.87 28.88 -6.30
C PRO A 77 20.24 29.79 -7.47
N SER A 78 20.02 29.28 -8.69
CA SER A 78 20.33 30.03 -9.90
C SER A 78 19.46 31.28 -9.96
N LYS A 79 20.02 32.38 -10.48
CA LYS A 79 19.38 33.69 -10.69
C LYS A 79 18.24 33.65 -11.74
N ALA A 80 17.32 32.70 -11.65
CA ALA A 80 16.11 32.58 -12.45
C ALA A 80 14.87 33.17 -11.74
N ALA A 81 15.08 33.95 -10.67
CA ALA A 81 14.05 34.74 -10.00
C ALA A 81 13.82 36.11 -10.70
N GLN A 82 13.85 36.14 -12.04
CA GLN A 82 13.48 37.32 -12.85
C GLN A 82 12.31 36.97 -13.77
N SER A 83 11.23 36.54 -13.14
CA SER A 83 9.87 36.54 -13.66
C SER A 83 9.07 37.04 -12.46
N GLY A 84 8.33 38.14 -12.62
CA GLY A 84 7.69 38.91 -11.55
C GLY A 84 6.59 38.19 -10.74
N ARG A 85 6.65 36.86 -10.61
CA ARG A 85 5.94 36.13 -9.57
C ARG A 85 6.71 36.33 -8.28
N SER A 86 6.09 37.03 -7.33
CA SER A 86 6.55 37.09 -5.94
C SER A 86 7.06 35.71 -5.54
N ALA A 87 8.32 35.62 -5.12
CA ALA A 87 8.91 34.38 -4.66
C ALA A 87 8.14 33.93 -3.42
N ILE A 88 7.10 33.13 -3.62
CA ILE A 88 6.40 32.45 -2.53
C ILE A 88 7.51 31.65 -1.83
N SER A 89 7.82 32.03 -0.60
CA SER A 89 8.79 31.30 0.21
C SER A 89 8.26 29.88 0.36
N PHE A 90 8.90 28.90 -0.28
CA PHE A 90 8.54 27.51 -0.11
C PHE A 90 8.71 27.13 1.35
N GLN A 91 7.64 26.65 1.98
CA GLN A 91 7.68 26.09 3.32
C GLN A 91 7.55 24.57 3.19
N PRO A 92 8.53 23.79 3.67
CA PRO A 92 8.43 22.34 3.61
C PRO A 92 7.26 21.86 4.49
N PRO A 93 6.48 20.87 4.04
CA PRO A 93 5.38 20.35 4.82
C PRO A 93 5.91 19.67 6.10
N LYS A 94 5.21 19.88 7.21
CA LYS A 94 5.55 19.24 8.49
C LYS A 94 5.20 17.75 8.44
N LYS A 95 6.01 16.92 9.08
CA LYS A 95 5.74 15.48 9.29
C LYS A 95 5.28 15.25 10.75
N PRO A 96 4.47 14.22 11.04
CA PRO A 96 3.79 13.33 10.09
C PRO A 96 2.62 14.04 9.37
N PHE A 97 2.21 13.50 8.22
CA PHE A 97 0.99 13.97 7.54
C PHE A 97 -0.25 13.44 8.25
N LYS A 98 -1.37 14.15 8.09
CA LYS A 98 -2.66 13.68 8.62
C LYS A 98 -3.07 12.41 7.88
N LEU A 99 -3.38 11.34 8.60
CA LEU A 99 -4.04 10.16 8.04
C LEU A 99 -5.55 10.38 8.08
N MET A 100 -6.23 10.09 6.99
CA MET A 100 -7.69 10.14 6.90
C MET A 100 -8.17 9.00 6.00
N ASN A 101 -9.16 8.23 6.45
CA ASN A 101 -9.77 7.23 5.57
C ASN A 101 -10.86 7.87 4.72
N TYR A 102 -11.18 7.25 3.58
CA TYR A 102 -12.30 7.64 2.74
C TYR A 102 -13.61 7.84 3.53
N SER A 103 -13.90 6.93 4.47
CA SER A 103 -15.08 7.03 5.36
C SER A 103 -15.12 8.34 6.15
N ASP A 104 -13.97 8.75 6.68
CA ASP A 104 -13.84 9.96 7.49
C ASP A 104 -13.99 11.20 6.60
N GLY A 105 -13.54 11.12 5.35
CA GLY A 105 -13.75 12.16 4.34
C GLY A 105 -15.23 12.34 3.99
N ILE A 106 -15.97 11.24 3.80
CA ILE A 106 -17.43 11.28 3.56
C ILE A 106 -18.17 11.91 4.75
N GLU A 107 -17.81 11.52 5.97
CA GLU A 107 -18.38 12.13 7.18
C GLU A 107 -18.06 13.62 7.26
N TRP A 108 -16.80 13.99 7.01
CA TRP A 108 -16.36 15.39 7.00
C TRP A 108 -17.14 16.24 5.99
N LEU A 109 -17.33 15.74 4.76
CA LEU A 109 -18.10 16.45 3.72
C LEU A 109 -19.55 16.67 4.17
N LYS A 110 -20.15 15.66 4.80
CA LYS A 110 -21.51 15.73 5.33
C LYS A 110 -21.64 16.74 6.48
N GLU A 111 -20.71 16.73 7.42
CA GLU A 111 -20.65 17.68 8.54
C GLU A 111 -20.46 19.13 8.09
N ASN A 112 -19.72 19.34 6.99
CA ASN A 112 -19.45 20.66 6.42
C ASN A 112 -20.48 21.08 5.36
N TYR A 113 -21.60 20.37 5.25
CA TYR A 113 -22.68 20.66 4.30
C TYR A 113 -22.25 20.72 2.83
N ILE A 114 -21.22 19.96 2.46
CA ILE A 114 -20.76 19.83 1.08
C ILE A 114 -21.54 18.70 0.42
N LYS A 115 -22.26 19.05 -0.64
CA LYS A 115 -23.18 18.18 -1.36
C LYS A 115 -22.65 17.91 -2.76
N ASN A 116 -23.07 16.79 -3.31
CA ASN A 116 -22.86 16.48 -4.72
C ASN A 116 -23.64 17.49 -5.57
N GLU A 117 -22.94 18.22 -6.43
CA GLU A 117 -23.52 19.30 -7.26
C GLU A 117 -24.51 18.75 -8.31
N GLU A 118 -24.36 17.50 -8.74
CA GLU A 118 -25.24 16.85 -9.72
C GLU A 118 -26.55 16.37 -9.09
N THR A 119 -26.49 15.77 -7.90
CA THR A 119 -27.65 15.16 -7.25
C THR A 119 -28.33 16.09 -6.23
N GLY A 120 -27.62 17.10 -5.74
CA GLY A 120 -28.07 17.98 -4.64
C GLY A 120 -28.16 17.29 -3.28
N LYS A 121 -27.65 16.05 -3.16
CA LYS A 121 -27.64 15.25 -1.92
C LYS A 121 -26.25 15.22 -1.29
N PHE A 122 -26.19 14.74 -0.05
CA PHE A 122 -24.89 14.48 0.59
C PHE A 122 -24.19 13.32 -0.10
N TYR A 123 -22.86 13.36 -0.08
CA TYR A 123 -22.05 12.23 -0.53
C TYR A 123 -22.32 11.01 0.34
N GLU A 124 -22.52 9.87 -0.30
CA GLU A 124 -22.70 8.57 0.34
C GLU A 124 -21.46 7.68 0.15
N PHE A 125 -21.29 6.72 1.05
CA PHE A 125 -20.19 5.77 0.95
C PHE A 125 -20.31 4.96 -0.36
N GLY A 126 -19.20 4.88 -1.11
CA GLY A 126 -19.15 4.24 -2.41
C GLY A 126 -19.28 5.23 -3.59
N GLU A 127 -19.54 6.51 -3.32
CA GLU A 127 -19.46 7.55 -4.35
C GLU A 127 -18.04 8.09 -4.49
N ASP A 128 -17.65 8.43 -5.72
CA ASP A 128 -16.42 9.14 -5.97
C ASP A 128 -16.50 10.59 -5.44
N ILE A 129 -15.41 11.10 -4.90
CA ILE A 129 -15.31 12.48 -4.39
C ILE A 129 -14.55 13.30 -5.44
N PRO A 130 -15.22 14.18 -6.20
CA PRO A 130 -14.54 14.97 -7.22
C PRO A 130 -13.53 15.97 -6.64
N GLU A 131 -12.65 16.48 -7.52
CA GLU A 131 -11.57 17.43 -7.19
C GLU A 131 -12.05 18.63 -6.35
N LEU A 132 -13.21 19.20 -6.67
CA LEU A 132 -13.68 20.43 -6.02
C LEU A 132 -14.05 20.21 -4.54
N PRO A 133 -14.92 19.24 -4.17
CA PRO A 133 -15.13 18.84 -2.77
C PRO A 133 -13.86 18.41 -2.04
N GLU A 134 -13.01 17.62 -2.69
CA GLU A 134 -11.74 17.16 -2.13
C GLU A 134 -10.82 18.33 -1.78
N ARG A 135 -10.67 19.28 -2.71
CA ARG A 135 -9.87 20.48 -2.51
C ARG A 135 -10.48 21.39 -1.45
N ARG A 136 -11.81 21.56 -1.41
CA ARG A 136 -12.49 22.30 -0.33
C ARG A 136 -12.18 21.67 1.04
N MET A 137 -12.23 20.34 1.13
CA MET A 137 -11.86 19.61 2.35
C MET A 137 -10.41 19.86 2.75
N THR A 138 -9.49 19.67 1.80
CA THR A 138 -8.06 19.83 2.03
C THR A 138 -7.67 21.26 2.41
N ASP A 139 -8.27 22.25 1.75
CA ASP A 139 -8.04 23.68 2.00
C ASP A 139 -8.61 24.11 3.36
N THR A 140 -9.75 23.55 3.76
CA THR A 140 -10.37 23.84 5.06
C THR A 140 -9.58 23.22 6.21
N ILE A 141 -9.11 21.98 6.04
CA ILE A 141 -8.24 21.29 7.01
C ILE A 141 -6.86 21.96 7.08
N ASN A 142 -6.38 22.49 5.94
CA ASN A 142 -5.16 23.31 5.81
C ASN A 142 -3.87 22.60 6.29
N GLU A 143 -3.78 21.29 6.08
CA GLU A 143 -2.56 20.50 6.23
C GLU A 143 -2.52 19.36 5.20
N PRO A 144 -1.34 18.80 4.84
CA PRO A 144 -1.26 17.65 3.94
C PRO A 144 -1.93 16.40 4.51
N ILE A 145 -2.70 15.72 3.67
CA ILE A 145 -3.49 14.53 4.04
C ILE A 145 -3.04 13.33 3.21
N LEU A 146 -2.82 12.20 3.88
CA LEU A 146 -2.78 10.88 3.25
C LEU A 146 -4.19 10.32 3.32
N PHE A 147 -4.92 10.47 2.22
CA PHE A 147 -6.31 10.05 2.11
C PHE A 147 -6.37 8.62 1.61
N CYS A 148 -6.84 7.70 2.44
CA CYS A 148 -6.58 6.27 2.29
C CYS A 148 -7.86 5.43 2.23
N ARG A 149 -7.70 4.15 1.87
CA ARG A 149 -8.73 3.11 2.03
C ARG A 149 -10.02 3.39 1.27
N PHE A 150 -9.89 3.65 -0.04
CA PHE A 150 -11.05 3.87 -0.90
C PHE A 150 -11.81 2.56 -1.20
N PRO A 151 -13.13 2.64 -1.45
CA PRO A 151 -13.92 1.51 -1.91
C PRO A 151 -13.36 0.89 -3.19
N ALA A 152 -13.42 -0.42 -3.22
CA ALA A 152 -12.98 -1.29 -4.31
C ALA A 152 -13.64 -0.96 -5.65
N GLU A 153 -14.90 -0.57 -5.60
CA GLU A 153 -15.81 -0.40 -6.74
C GLU A 153 -15.52 0.89 -7.52
N ILE A 154 -14.90 1.88 -6.88
CA ILE A 154 -14.56 3.18 -7.50
C ILE A 154 -13.08 3.33 -7.81
N LYS A 155 -12.27 2.29 -7.59
CA LYS A 155 -10.83 2.29 -7.85
C LYS A 155 -10.43 1.22 -8.87
N SER A 156 -9.21 1.33 -9.38
CA SER A 156 -8.72 0.43 -10.43
C SER A 156 -8.63 -1.03 -9.98
N PHE A 157 -8.90 -1.93 -10.92
CA PHE A 157 -8.96 -3.37 -10.65
C PHE A 157 -7.68 -3.97 -10.07
N TYR A 158 -6.50 -3.37 -10.26
CA TYR A 158 -5.20 -3.92 -9.83
C TYR A 158 -4.86 -3.62 -8.36
N MET A 159 -5.65 -2.78 -7.68
CA MET A 159 -5.36 -2.36 -6.32
C MET A 159 -5.61 -3.49 -5.33
N GLN A 160 -4.66 -3.72 -4.41
CA GLN A 160 -4.78 -4.73 -3.36
C GLN A 160 -5.97 -4.40 -2.44
N ARG A 161 -6.71 -5.44 -2.02
CA ARG A 161 -7.79 -5.31 -1.02
C ARG A 161 -7.23 -5.13 0.37
N ASP A 162 -7.94 -4.37 1.21
CA ASP A 162 -7.55 -4.23 2.61
C ASP A 162 -7.72 -5.57 3.34
N PRO A 163 -6.73 -6.00 4.16
CA PRO A 163 -6.77 -7.30 4.81
C PRO A 163 -7.89 -7.44 5.87
N ASN A 164 -8.45 -6.33 6.34
CA ASN A 164 -9.53 -6.32 7.33
C ASN A 164 -10.91 -6.04 6.72
N ASP A 165 -10.96 -5.49 5.51
CA ASP A 165 -12.19 -5.19 4.79
C ASP A 165 -11.99 -5.30 3.27
N ASN A 166 -12.45 -6.40 2.69
CA ASN A 166 -12.30 -6.67 1.26
C ASN A 166 -13.09 -5.71 0.35
N HIS A 167 -14.00 -4.90 0.89
CA HIS A 167 -14.66 -3.83 0.15
C HIS A 167 -13.77 -2.59 -0.02
N LEU A 168 -12.67 -2.49 0.73
CA LEU A 168 -11.72 -1.39 0.65
C LEU A 168 -10.44 -1.82 -0.08
N THR A 169 -9.67 -0.83 -0.52
CA THR A 169 -8.36 -1.03 -1.14
C THR A 169 -7.26 -0.46 -0.27
N GLU A 170 -6.05 -1.03 -0.34
CA GLU A 170 -4.84 -0.43 0.22
C GLU A 170 -4.33 0.71 -0.68
N SER A 171 -5.17 1.71 -0.90
CA SER A 171 -4.92 2.90 -1.72
C SER A 171 -4.63 4.13 -0.87
N VAL A 172 -3.91 5.08 -1.45
CA VAL A 172 -3.57 6.37 -0.85
C VAL A 172 -3.48 7.46 -1.92
N ASP A 173 -4.15 8.57 -1.68
CA ASP A 173 -4.03 9.80 -2.42
C ASP A 173 -3.43 10.87 -1.49
N VAL A 174 -2.43 11.63 -1.96
CA VAL A 174 -1.74 12.68 -1.19
C VAL A 174 -2.34 14.02 -1.56
N LEU A 175 -3.10 14.59 -0.63
CA LEU A 175 -3.80 15.85 -0.80
C LEU A 175 -3.00 16.99 -0.18
N VAL A 176 -2.83 18.09 -0.91
CA VAL A 176 -2.09 19.26 -0.44
C VAL A 176 -2.95 20.53 -0.58
N PRO A 177 -3.01 21.37 0.49
CA PRO A 177 -3.76 22.62 0.44
C PRO A 177 -3.35 23.51 -0.75
N GLY A 178 -4.36 24.12 -1.36
CA GLY A 178 -4.26 24.98 -2.53
C GLY A 178 -4.27 24.24 -3.87
N VAL A 179 -4.03 22.92 -3.89
CA VAL A 179 -3.97 22.13 -5.14
C VAL A 179 -4.98 20.97 -5.14
N GLY A 180 -5.10 20.21 -4.04
CA GLY A 180 -5.82 18.92 -4.03
C GLY A 180 -4.84 17.75 -4.16
N GLU A 181 -5.27 16.66 -4.79
CA GLU A 181 -4.40 15.51 -5.08
C GLU A 181 -3.16 15.90 -5.91
N ILE A 182 -1.98 15.47 -5.44
CA ILE A 182 -0.72 15.57 -6.19
C ILE A 182 -0.04 14.22 -6.44
N ILE A 183 -0.41 13.18 -5.72
CA ILE A 183 0.14 11.82 -5.84
C ILE A 183 -0.97 10.80 -5.54
N GLY A 184 -1.21 9.89 -6.48
CA GLY A 184 -2.07 8.73 -6.29
C GLY A 184 -1.27 7.42 -6.25
N GLY A 185 -1.60 6.52 -5.33
CA GLY A 185 -0.86 5.28 -5.10
C GLY A 185 -1.72 4.16 -4.50
N SER A 186 -1.23 2.92 -4.62
CA SER A 186 -1.79 1.78 -3.89
C SER A 186 -0.77 0.66 -3.77
N MET A 187 -1.01 -0.24 -2.81
CA MET A 187 -0.47 -1.60 -2.89
C MET A 187 -1.11 -2.32 -4.07
N ARG A 188 -0.37 -3.24 -4.68
CA ARG A 188 -0.79 -3.95 -5.89
C ARG A 188 -1.08 -5.40 -5.56
N MET A 189 -2.08 -5.98 -6.21
CA MET A 189 -2.32 -7.41 -6.09
C MET A 189 -1.09 -8.21 -6.52
N THR A 190 -0.69 -9.16 -5.66
CA THR A 190 0.46 -10.03 -5.90
C THR A 190 0.07 -11.47 -6.21
N ASN A 191 -1.15 -11.89 -5.85
CA ASN A 191 -1.67 -13.21 -6.16
C ASN A 191 -2.11 -13.28 -7.64
N PHE A 192 -1.66 -14.32 -8.34
CA PHE A 192 -1.91 -14.48 -9.78
C PHE A 192 -3.36 -14.80 -10.08
N GLU A 193 -3.97 -15.70 -9.31
CA GLU A 193 -5.36 -16.13 -9.47
C GLU A 193 -6.31 -14.95 -9.27
N ASP A 194 -6.12 -14.17 -8.20
CA ASP A 194 -6.93 -13.00 -7.87
C ASP A 194 -6.82 -11.93 -8.97
N LEU A 195 -5.61 -11.67 -9.46
CA LEU A 195 -5.39 -10.72 -10.54
C LEU A 195 -6.05 -11.19 -11.84
N SER A 196 -5.89 -12.47 -12.20
CA SER A 196 -6.50 -13.05 -13.41
C SER A 196 -8.02 -13.02 -13.34
N GLU A 197 -8.61 -13.25 -12.17
CA GLU A 197 -10.05 -13.11 -11.97
C GLU A 197 -10.50 -11.64 -12.10
N SER A 198 -9.75 -10.69 -11.55
CA SER A 198 -10.03 -9.26 -11.69
C SER A 198 -9.96 -8.79 -13.14
N PHE A 199 -9.01 -9.26 -13.96
CA PHE A 199 -9.00 -9.00 -15.41
C PHE A 199 -10.31 -9.43 -16.07
N ARG A 200 -10.74 -10.68 -15.83
CA ARG A 200 -12.00 -11.21 -16.38
C ARG A 200 -13.22 -10.41 -15.94
N LYS A 201 -13.31 -10.06 -14.64
CA LYS A 201 -14.43 -9.26 -14.09
C LYS A 201 -14.53 -7.86 -14.71
N ASN A 202 -13.40 -7.27 -15.08
CA ASN A 202 -13.34 -5.93 -15.66
C ASN A 202 -13.33 -5.93 -17.19
N GLY A 203 -13.43 -7.10 -17.84
CA GLY A 203 -13.46 -7.22 -19.30
C GLY A 203 -12.15 -6.84 -19.99
N LEU A 204 -11.01 -7.07 -19.31
CA LEU A 204 -9.65 -6.75 -19.76
C LEU A 204 -8.85 -8.00 -20.13
#